data_AF-A0A957P0N7-F1
#
_entry.id   AF-A0A957P0N7-F1
#
_cell.length_a   1.000
_cell.length_b   1.000
_cell.length_c   1.000
_cell.angle_alpha   90.00
_cell.angle_beta   90.00
_cell.angle_gamma   90.00
#
_symmetry.space_group_name_H-M   'P 1'
#
loop_
_entity.id
_entity.type
_entity.pdbx_description
1 polymer ?
#
loop_
_entity_poly.entity_id
_entity_poly.type
_entity_poly.pdbx_seq_one_letter_code
_entity_poly.pdbx_strand_id
1 'polypeptide(L)'
;MISIRRNRIGTGHLPVWQELLWQLLLAAIGIVMLAPLAWLISTSLKEPGAIFKLPPVWIPNPVRLANYPEALTSLPFIRFFFNTLTITFWATLGTLVTASMAAYAFARLRFPGRGFLFALVLSTLMLPSVVTLIPTFILFRNLHWIDTYLPLIVPFWLGGGAFNIFL
;
A
#
# COMPACT_ATOMS: atom_id res chain seq x y z
N MET A 1 -24.66 -27.20 20.15
CA MET A 1 -24.68 -27.76 18.79
C MET A 1 -24.02 -26.74 17.86
N ILE A 2 -22.70 -26.84 17.67
CA ILE A 2 -21.84 -26.35 16.57
C ILE A 2 -20.47 -26.91 16.96
N SER A 3 -20.14 -28.09 16.44
CA SER A 3 -18.80 -28.66 16.57
C SER A 3 -17.92 -27.97 15.54
N ILE A 4 -16.89 -27.27 16.01
CA ILE A 4 -15.84 -26.76 15.15
C ILE A 4 -15.11 -27.99 14.60
N ARG A 5 -15.52 -28.46 13.42
CA ARG A 5 -14.76 -29.42 12.62
C ARG A 5 -13.46 -28.73 12.22
N ARG A 6 -12.43 -28.90 13.05
CA ARG A 6 -11.03 -28.74 12.67
C ARG A 6 -10.82 -29.66 11.46
N ASN A 7 -10.83 -29.08 10.27
CA ASN A 7 -10.52 -29.79 9.05
C ASN A 7 -9.04 -30.17 9.15
N ARG A 8 -8.77 -31.32 9.76
CA ARG A 8 -7.47 -31.98 9.72
C ARG A 8 -7.23 -32.32 8.25
N ILE A 9 -6.59 -31.40 7.54
CA ILE A 9 -5.81 -31.74 6.35
C ILE A 9 -4.97 -32.94 6.80
N GLY A 10 -5.14 -34.08 6.13
CA GLY A 10 -4.40 -35.30 6.43
C GLY A 10 -2.92 -35.09 6.16
N THR A 11 -2.23 -34.46 7.10
CA THR A 11 -0.78 -34.56 7.22
C THR A 11 -0.52 -35.96 7.75
N GLY A 12 -0.42 -36.95 6.86
CA GLY A 12 0.41 -38.11 7.19
C GLY A 12 1.73 -37.52 7.68
N HIS A 13 2.11 -37.81 8.94
CA HIS A 13 3.24 -37.15 9.60
C HIS A 13 4.42 -37.10 8.64
N LEU A 14 4.68 -35.91 8.08
CA LEU A 14 5.82 -35.73 7.21
C LEU A 14 7.05 -36.07 8.08
N PRO A 15 8.04 -36.81 7.56
CA PRO A 15 9.24 -37.12 8.32
C PRO A 15 9.86 -35.81 8.81
N VAL A 16 10.38 -35.79 10.05
CA VAL A 16 10.90 -34.59 10.75
C VAL A 16 11.87 -33.77 9.87
N TRP A 17 12.62 -34.43 8.99
CA TRP A 17 13.53 -33.79 8.03
C TRP A 17 12.84 -32.90 6.99
N GLN A 18 11.61 -33.24 6.55
CA GLN A 18 10.83 -32.42 5.62
C GLN A 18 10.29 -31.16 6.31
N GLU A 19 9.82 -31.27 7.55
CA GLU A 19 9.42 -30.10 8.37
C GLU A 19 10.60 -29.15 8.58
N LEU A 20 11.77 -29.68 8.94
CA LEU A 20 13.00 -28.89 9.12
C LEU A 20 13.45 -28.22 7.80
N LEU A 21 13.34 -28.93 6.67
CA LEU A 21 13.64 -28.38 5.36
C LEU A 21 12.73 -27.19 5.02
N TRP A 22 11.42 -27.31 5.23
CA TRP A 22 10.49 -26.19 5.01
C TRP A 22 10.77 -25.00 5.92
N GLN A 23 11.10 -25.25 7.19
CA GLN A 23 11.46 -24.18 8.12
C GLN A 23 12.73 -23.46 7.70
N LEU A 24 13.78 -24.18 7.30
CA LEU A 24 15.02 -23.59 6.80
C LEU A 24 14.80 -22.81 5.50
N LEU A 25 13.97 -23.33 4.60
CA LEU A 25 13.65 -22.68 3.33
C LEU A 25 12.84 -21.39 3.55
N LEU A 26 11.83 -21.42 4.42
CA LEU A 26 11.07 -20.22 4.81
C LEU A 26 11.97 -19.19 5.52
N ALA A 27 12.88 -19.64 6.40
CA ALA A 27 13.83 -18.75 7.06
C ALA A 27 14.79 -18.10 6.06
N ALA A 28 15.31 -18.85 5.09
CA ALA A 28 16.16 -18.32 4.03
C ALA A 28 15.44 -17.27 3.18
N ILE A 29 14.20 -17.55 2.77
CA ILE A 29 13.37 -16.57 2.04
C ILE A 29 13.14 -15.32 2.89
N GLY A 30 12.83 -15.49 4.18
CA GLY A 30 12.67 -14.38 5.11
C GLY A 30 13.92 -13.49 5.20
N ILE A 31 15.11 -14.09 5.29
CA ILE A 31 16.39 -13.34 5.31
C ILE A 31 16.58 -12.57 4.00
N VAL A 32 16.31 -13.18 2.85
CA VAL A 32 16.42 -12.51 1.55
C VAL A 32 15.45 -11.33 1.44
N MET A 33 14.22 -11.47 1.95
CA MET A 33 13.24 -10.39 2.00
C MET A 33 13.64 -9.24 2.93
N LEU A 34 14.40 -9.53 4.01
CA LEU A 34 14.92 -8.52 4.93
C LEU A 34 16.19 -7.83 4.44
N ALA A 35 16.91 -8.40 3.48
CA ALA A 35 18.17 -7.85 2.99
C ALA A 35 18.04 -6.41 2.44
N PRO A 36 17.00 -6.04 1.64
CA PRO A 36 16.80 -4.66 1.21
C PRO A 36 16.53 -3.69 2.37
N LEU A 37 15.84 -4.14 3.41
CA LEU A 37 15.57 -3.32 4.60
C LEU A 37 16.87 -3.09 5.41
N ALA A 38 17.66 -4.14 5.59
CA ALA A 38 18.98 -4.02 6.22
C ALA A 38 19.90 -3.09 5.43
N TRP A 39 19.87 -3.18 4.09
CA TRP A 39 20.59 -2.27 3.22
C TRP A 39 20.12 -0.81 3.36
N LEU A 40 18.80 -0.57 3.46
CA LEU A 40 18.23 0.75 3.65
C LEU A 40 18.69 1.39 4.97
N ILE A 41 18.67 0.64 6.07
CA ILE A 41 19.15 1.11 7.38
C ILE A 41 20.66 1.37 7.35
N SER A 42 21.42 0.46 6.72
CA SER A 42 22.86 0.65 6.55
C SER A 42 23.17 1.91 5.75
N THR A 43 22.47 2.14 4.64
CA THR A 43 22.70 3.30 3.77
C THR A 43 22.26 4.62 4.39
N SER A 44 21.19 4.65 5.20
CA SER A 44 20.79 5.87 5.91
C SER A 44 21.81 6.36 6.94
N LEU A 45 22.74 5.48 7.35
CA LEU A 45 23.80 5.78 8.31
C LEU A 45 25.17 6.08 7.66
N LYS A 46 25.26 6.03 6.33
CA LYS A 46 26.51 6.29 5.60
C LYS A 46 26.70 7.77 5.29
N GLU A 47 27.94 8.17 5.07
CA GLU A 47 28.29 9.49 4.52
C GLU A 47 27.69 9.68 3.10
N PRO A 48 27.33 10.92 2.72
CA PRO A 48 26.89 11.23 1.36
C PRO A 48 27.92 10.75 0.32
N GLY A 49 27.43 10.05 -0.70
CA GLY A 49 28.29 9.48 -1.76
C GLY A 49 28.91 8.12 -1.45
N ALA A 50 28.91 7.65 -0.20
CA ALA A 50 29.38 6.30 0.14
C ALA A 50 28.47 5.19 -0.42
N ILE A 51 27.26 5.52 -0.85
CA ILE A 51 26.36 4.62 -1.58
C ILE A 51 26.88 4.25 -2.98
N PHE A 52 27.74 5.07 -3.58
CA PHE A 52 28.32 4.83 -4.91
C PHE A 52 29.66 4.07 -4.88
N LYS A 53 30.14 3.68 -3.68
CA LYS A 53 31.40 2.93 -3.56
C LYS A 53 31.22 1.49 -4.05
N LEU A 54 32.22 1.02 -4.80
CA LEU A 54 32.39 -0.36 -5.26
C LEU A 54 33.67 -0.92 -4.63
N PRO A 55 33.62 -2.02 -3.84
CA PRO A 55 32.44 -2.84 -3.53
C PRO A 55 31.45 -2.16 -2.56
N PRO A 56 30.15 -2.54 -2.59
CA PRO A 56 29.13 -2.02 -1.67
C PRO A 56 29.49 -2.29 -0.21
N VAL A 57 29.53 -1.23 0.60
CA VAL A 57 29.85 -1.33 2.04
C VAL A 57 28.58 -1.69 2.81
N TRP A 58 28.49 -2.87 3.42
CA TRP A 58 27.29 -3.28 4.17
C TRP A 58 27.21 -2.71 5.58
N ILE A 59 28.36 -2.47 6.23
CA ILE A 59 28.42 -1.91 7.58
C ILE A 59 28.99 -0.49 7.47
N PRO A 60 28.20 0.55 7.80
CA PRO A 60 28.67 1.93 7.73
C PRO A 60 29.86 2.13 8.68
N ASN A 61 30.93 2.73 8.16
CA ASN A 61 32.10 3.13 8.94
C ASN A 61 32.63 4.46 8.38
N PRO A 62 32.50 5.60 9.10
CA PRO A 62 31.84 5.75 10.40
C PRO A 62 30.30 5.66 10.32
N VAL A 63 29.65 5.43 11.46
CA VAL A 63 28.18 5.51 11.59
C VAL A 63 27.78 6.98 11.76
N ARG A 64 27.05 7.54 10.79
CA ARG A 64 26.62 8.95 10.79
C ARG A 64 25.15 9.08 11.20
N LEU A 65 24.90 9.17 12.51
CA LEU A 65 23.55 9.45 13.04
C LEU A 65 23.06 10.87 12.74
N ALA A 66 23.97 11.80 12.41
CA ALA A 66 23.65 13.18 12.04
C ALA A 66 22.75 13.28 10.79
N ASN A 67 22.72 12.25 9.94
CA ASN A 67 21.85 12.19 8.77
C ASN A 67 20.37 12.36 9.11
N TYR A 68 19.90 11.89 10.27
CA TYR A 68 18.49 12.01 10.67
C TYR A 68 18.07 13.45 11.00
N PRO A 69 18.70 14.17 11.96
CA PRO A 69 18.36 15.56 12.23
C PRO A 69 18.65 16.48 11.03
N GLU A 70 19.72 16.23 10.27
CA GLU A 70 20.01 16.96 9.03
C GLU A 70 18.89 16.77 8.00
N ALA A 71 18.42 15.54 7.77
CA ALA A 71 17.33 15.27 6.83
C ALA A 71 16.00 15.92 7.26
N LEU A 72 15.69 15.92 8.56
CA LEU A 72 14.46 16.52 9.09
C LEU A 72 14.46 18.06 9.01
N THR A 73 15.63 18.69 8.93
CA THR A 73 15.79 20.14 8.87
C THR A 73 16.12 20.67 7.47
N SER A 74 16.60 19.83 6.56
CA SER A 74 16.94 20.19 5.18
C SER A 74 15.73 20.62 4.34
N LEU A 75 14.54 20.13 4.70
CA LEU A 75 13.27 20.44 4.05
C LEU A 75 12.20 20.67 5.12
N PRO A 76 11.06 21.30 4.80
CA PRO A 76 9.95 21.47 5.74
C PRO A 76 9.24 20.13 5.99
N PHE A 77 9.93 19.16 6.60
CA PHE A 77 9.47 17.80 6.79
C PHE A 77 8.16 17.74 7.59
N ILE A 78 8.05 18.56 8.64
CA ILE A 78 6.83 18.67 9.45
C ILE A 78 5.63 19.07 8.58
N ARG A 79 5.81 19.99 7.62
CA ARG A 79 4.74 20.38 6.69
C ARG A 79 4.36 19.20 5.79
N PHE A 80 5.33 18.49 5.23
CA PHE A 80 5.05 17.31 4.40
C PHE A 80 4.33 16.22 5.18
N PHE A 81 4.75 15.97 6.42
CA PHE A 81 4.10 15.02 7.32
C PHE A 81 2.63 15.38 7.54
N PHE A 82 2.32 16.62 7.91
CA PHE A 82 0.93 17.06 8.13
C PHE A 82 0.09 17.10 6.85
N ASN A 83 0.70 17.44 5.70
CA ASN A 83 0.04 17.36 4.40
C ASN A 83 -0.39 15.91 4.11
N THR A 84 0.55 14.97 4.20
CA THR A 84 0.27 13.55 3.98
C THR A 84 -0.75 13.03 4.98
N LEU A 85 -0.61 13.34 6.27
CA LEU A 85 -1.54 12.90 7.31
C LEU A 85 -2.96 13.40 7.04
N THR A 86 -3.11 14.66 6.63
CA THR A 86 -4.41 15.26 6.32
C THR A 86 -5.02 14.60 5.08
N ILE A 87 -4.25 14.44 4.01
CA ILE A 87 -4.71 13.83 2.76
C ILE A 87 -5.13 12.37 3.02
N THR A 88 -4.28 11.58 3.66
CA THR A 88 -4.55 10.15 3.89
C THR A 88 -5.70 9.94 4.85
N PHE A 89 -5.82 10.75 5.91
CA PHE A 89 -6.93 10.67 6.85
C PHE A 89 -8.28 10.88 6.16
N TRP A 90 -8.43 11.98 5.41
CA TRP A 90 -9.69 12.30 4.75
C TRP A 90 -10.00 11.37 3.58
N ALA A 91 -8.99 10.96 2.80
CA ALA A 91 -9.18 10.00 1.71
C ALA A 91 -9.59 8.61 2.24
N THR A 92 -8.95 8.14 3.31
CA THR A 92 -9.27 6.85 3.94
C THR A 92 -10.67 6.86 4.55
N LEU A 93 -11.02 7.94 5.27
CA LEU A 93 -12.35 8.08 5.86
C LEU A 93 -13.45 8.08 4.78
N GLY A 94 -13.25 8.87 3.71
CA GLY A 94 -14.20 8.92 2.59
C GLY A 94 -14.36 7.58 1.89
N THR A 95 -13.24 6.89 1.64
CA THR A 95 -13.25 5.55 1.03
C THR A 95 -13.97 4.55 1.93
N LEU A 96 -13.63 4.51 3.22
CA LEU A 96 -14.21 3.55 4.17
C LEU A 96 -15.73 3.70 4.25
N VAL A 97 -16.22 4.93 4.37
CA VAL A 97 -17.67 5.20 4.45
C VAL A 97 -18.35 4.81 3.12
N THR A 98 -17.86 5.31 1.99
CA THR A 98 -18.56 5.16 0.72
C THR A 98 -18.43 3.75 0.14
N ALA A 99 -17.25 3.13 0.24
CA ALA A 99 -17.02 1.78 -0.24
C ALA A 99 -17.79 0.73 0.59
N SER A 100 -17.83 0.87 1.92
CA SER A 100 -18.60 -0.06 2.77
C SER A 100 -20.11 0.04 2.51
N MET A 101 -20.65 1.25 2.31
CA MET A 101 -22.05 1.46 1.94
C MET A 101 -22.36 0.86 0.56
N ALA A 102 -21.51 1.09 -0.44
CA ALA A 102 -21.67 0.52 -1.77
C ALA A 102 -21.61 -1.01 -1.74
N ALA A 103 -20.62 -1.57 -1.04
CA ALA A 103 -20.46 -3.02 -0.86
C ALA A 103 -21.70 -3.63 -0.19
N TYR A 104 -22.21 -3.00 0.87
CA TYR A 104 -23.43 -3.44 1.55
C TYR A 104 -24.64 -3.41 0.62
N ALA A 105 -24.83 -2.33 -0.15
CA ALA A 105 -25.92 -2.22 -1.11
C ALA A 105 -25.84 -3.32 -2.17
N PHE A 106 -24.66 -3.57 -2.74
CA PHE A 106 -24.44 -4.64 -3.71
C PHE A 106 -24.51 -6.04 -3.10
N ALA A 107 -24.26 -6.24 -1.81
CA ALA A 107 -24.32 -7.56 -1.19
C ALA A 107 -25.73 -7.91 -0.67
N ARG A 108 -26.42 -6.95 -0.03
CA ARG A 108 -27.63 -7.20 0.76
C ARG A 108 -28.91 -6.65 0.15
N LEU A 109 -28.86 -5.56 -0.60
CA LEU A 109 -30.06 -4.94 -1.16
C LEU A 109 -30.42 -5.50 -2.54
N ARG A 110 -31.73 -5.59 -2.81
CA ARG A 110 -32.27 -5.91 -4.13
C ARG A 110 -32.86 -4.64 -4.71
N PHE A 111 -32.27 -4.12 -5.79
CA PHE A 111 -32.71 -2.91 -6.45
C PHE A 111 -32.64 -3.09 -7.98
N PRO A 112 -33.50 -2.40 -8.74
CA PRO A 112 -33.51 -2.51 -10.21
C PRO A 112 -32.17 -2.00 -10.79
N GLY A 113 -31.63 -2.71 -11.78
CA GLY A 113 -30.36 -2.34 -12.43
C GLY A 113 -29.07 -2.76 -11.71
N ARG A 114 -29.16 -3.48 -10.57
CA ARG A 114 -28.00 -3.96 -9.79
C ARG A 114 -26.94 -4.69 -10.62
N GLY A 115 -27.35 -5.59 -11.51
CA GLY A 115 -26.42 -6.37 -12.34
C GLY A 115 -25.61 -5.50 -13.31
N PHE A 116 -26.27 -4.51 -13.93
CA PHE A 116 -25.60 -3.58 -14.82
C PHE A 116 -24.60 -2.68 -14.08
N LEU A 117 -25.02 -2.08 -12.95
CA LEU A 117 -24.13 -1.23 -12.15
C LEU A 117 -22.94 -2.02 -11.59
N PHE A 118 -23.16 -3.28 -11.19
CA PHE A 118 -22.08 -4.15 -10.73
C PHE A 118 -21.06 -4.42 -11.86
N ALA A 119 -21.52 -4.75 -13.07
CA ALA A 119 -20.66 -4.95 -14.22
C ALA A 119 -19.90 -3.66 -14.62
N LEU A 120 -20.57 -2.50 -14.56
CA LEU A 120 -19.96 -1.20 -14.82
C LEU A 120 -18.86 -0.86 -13.81
N VAL A 121 -19.08 -1.13 -12.52
CA VAL A 121 -18.05 -0.90 -11.50
C VAL A 121 -16.87 -1.84 -11.74
N LEU A 122 -17.10 -3.13 -11.98
CA LEU A 122 -16.01 -4.08 -12.26
C LEU A 122 -15.21 -3.75 -13.52
N SER A 123 -15.84 -3.21 -14.57
CA SER A 123 -15.12 -2.84 -15.79
C SER A 123 -14.07 -1.75 -15.55
N THR A 124 -14.23 -0.93 -14.51
CA THR A 124 -13.21 0.07 -14.13
C THR A 124 -11.88 -0.56 -13.71
N LEU A 125 -11.87 -1.82 -13.24
CA LEU A 125 -10.62 -2.55 -12.93
C LEU A 125 -9.79 -2.86 -14.17
N MET A 126 -10.42 -2.85 -15.36
CA MET A 126 -9.72 -3.11 -16.63
C MET A 126 -9.03 -1.86 -17.18
N LEU A 127 -9.32 -0.67 -16.64
CA LEU A 127 -8.73 0.58 -17.10
C LEU A 127 -7.35 0.79 -16.45
N PRO A 128 -6.26 0.86 -17.24
CA PRO A 128 -4.94 1.12 -16.70
C PRO A 128 -4.83 2.58 -16.22
N SER A 129 -4.23 2.81 -15.05
CA SER A 129 -4.16 4.15 -14.44
C SER A 129 -3.43 5.19 -15.30
N VAL A 130 -2.55 4.74 -16.21
CA VAL A 130 -1.80 5.64 -17.11
C VAL A 130 -2.72 6.32 -18.13
N VAL A 131 -3.76 5.64 -18.63
CA VAL A 131 -4.66 6.24 -19.65
C VAL A 131 -5.60 7.26 -19.04
N THR A 132 -5.89 7.16 -17.75
CA THR A 132 -6.76 8.10 -17.03
C THR A 132 -5.99 9.30 -16.46
N LEU A 133 -4.66 9.26 -16.41
CA LEU A 133 -3.83 10.31 -15.79
C LEU A 133 -4.03 11.67 -16.47
N ILE A 134 -3.83 11.77 -17.78
CA ILE A 134 -3.97 13.04 -18.52
C ILE A 134 -5.42 13.57 -18.45
N PRO A 135 -6.46 12.76 -18.75
CA PRO A 135 -7.85 13.21 -18.61
C PRO A 135 -8.18 13.71 -17.21
N THR A 136 -7.71 13.01 -16.17
CA THR A 136 -7.95 13.40 -14.77
C THR A 136 -7.27 14.72 -14.43
N PHE A 137 -6.05 14.94 -14.91
CA PHE A 137 -5.37 16.23 -14.75
C PHE A 137 -6.13 17.38 -15.43
N ILE A 138 -6.58 17.18 -16.68
CA ILE A 138 -7.36 18.18 -17.41
C ILE A 138 -8.68 18.48 -16.68
N LEU A 139 -9.34 17.46 -16.13
CA LEU A 139 -10.55 17.62 -15.33
C LEU A 139 -10.31 18.52 -14.12
N PHE A 140 -9.27 18.26 -13.32
CA PHE A 140 -8.95 19.10 -12.17
C PHE A 140 -8.41 20.48 -12.53
N ARG A 141 -7.76 20.61 -13.69
CA ARG A 141 -7.41 21.91 -14.27
C ARG A 141 -8.65 22.76 -14.51
N ASN A 142 -9.64 22.20 -15.19
CA ASN A 142 -10.87 22.90 -15.55
C ASN A 142 -11.71 23.22 -14.30
N LEU A 143 -11.64 22.38 -13.27
CA LEU A 143 -12.24 22.64 -11.96
C LEU A 143 -11.46 23.65 -11.10
N HIS A 144 -10.30 24.13 -11.56
CA HIS A 144 -9.40 25.00 -10.78
C HIS A 144 -8.95 24.39 -9.45
N TRP A 145 -8.82 23.06 -9.39
CA TRP A 145 -8.37 22.33 -8.19
C TRP A 145 -6.86 22.04 -8.20
N ILE A 146 -6.14 22.49 -9.22
CA ILE A 146 -4.67 22.41 -9.26
C ILE A 146 -4.10 23.19 -8.07
N ASP A 147 -2.98 22.71 -7.53
CA ASP A 147 -2.29 23.27 -6.37
C ASP A 147 -3.10 23.23 -5.05
N THR A 148 -4.11 22.36 -4.98
CA THR A 148 -4.90 22.09 -3.76
C THR A 148 -4.86 20.61 -3.36
N TYR A 149 -5.37 20.28 -2.17
CA TYR A 149 -5.51 18.88 -1.72
C TYR A 149 -6.76 18.19 -2.29
N LEU A 150 -7.68 18.92 -2.91
CA LEU A 150 -8.98 18.39 -3.35
C LEU A 150 -8.84 17.22 -4.34
N PRO A 151 -7.96 17.27 -5.37
CA PRO A 151 -7.77 16.14 -6.29
C PRO A 151 -7.29 14.86 -5.61
N LEU A 152 -6.62 14.99 -4.46
CA LEU A 152 -6.06 13.87 -3.70
C LEU A 152 -7.02 13.32 -2.64
N ILE A 153 -8.13 14.03 -2.36
CA ILE A 153 -9.10 13.67 -1.33
C ILE A 153 -10.44 13.30 -1.96
N VAL A 154 -11.03 14.22 -2.73
CA VAL A 154 -12.43 14.12 -3.20
C VAL A 154 -12.72 12.85 -4.00
N PRO A 155 -11.87 12.38 -4.92
CA PRO A 155 -12.16 11.16 -5.68
C PRO A 155 -12.35 9.90 -4.81
N PHE A 156 -11.68 9.86 -3.66
CA PHE A 156 -11.80 8.75 -2.70
C PHE A 156 -13.17 8.70 -2.00
N TRP A 157 -13.90 9.82 -1.98
CA TRP A 157 -15.28 9.87 -1.49
C TRP A 157 -16.30 9.30 -2.50
N LEU A 158 -15.86 8.90 -3.69
CA LEU A 158 -16.70 8.29 -4.72
C LEU A 158 -16.53 6.76 -4.77
N GLY A 159 -16.29 6.13 -3.61
CA GLY A 159 -16.13 4.68 -3.46
C GLY A 159 -14.70 4.17 -3.59
N GLY A 160 -13.71 5.05 -3.84
CA GLY A 160 -12.29 4.67 -3.93
C GLY A 160 -11.94 3.72 -5.08
N GLY A 161 -12.87 3.46 -6.01
CA GLY A 161 -12.72 2.49 -7.08
C GLY A 161 -13.21 1.08 -6.72
N ALA A 162 -13.43 0.26 -7.75
CA ALA A 162 -14.03 -1.07 -7.61
C ALA A 162 -13.25 -2.02 -6.69
N PHE A 163 -11.93 -1.85 -6.61
CA PHE A 163 -11.08 -2.64 -5.72
C PHE A 163 -11.50 -2.43 -4.26
N ASN A 164 -11.57 -1.18 -3.80
CA ASN A 164 -11.92 -0.85 -2.41
C ASN A 164 -13.35 -1.25 -2.02
N ILE A 165 -14.26 -1.40 -2.99
CA ILE A 165 -15.65 -1.82 -2.75
C ILE A 165 -15.75 -3.34 -2.53
N PHE A 166 -14.89 -4.14 -3.18
CA PHE A 166 -15.09 -5.60 -3.26
C PHE A 166 -13.93 -6.46 -2.74
N LEU A 167 -12.73 -5.92 -2.52
CA LEU A 167 -11.55 -6.63 -2.00
C LEU A 167 -11.00 -5.94 -0.75
#